data_AF-A0A0P7YDW2-F1
#
_entry.id   AF-A0A0P7YDW2-F1
#
_cell.length_a   1.000
_cell.length_b   1.000
_cell.length_c   1.000
_cell.angle_alpha   90.00
_cell.angle_beta   90.00
_cell.angle_gamma   90.00
#
_symmetry.space_group_name_H-M   'P 1'
#
loop_
_entity.id
_entity.type
_entity.pdbx_description
1 polymer ?
#
loop_
_entity_poly.entity_id
_entity_poly.type
_entity_poly.pdbx_seq_one_letter_code
_entity_poly.pdbx_strand_id
1 'polypeptide(L)'
;MQKIGLIKIVILILMTLSIPKVLFAQCPQNNFVVDGFQLRDANGNPFTVTDEYELGEEINGELWTILGGSSTNGYNLRFFFDIVINDVLIADEQYECLFSGVQA
;
A
#
# COMPACT_ATOMS: atom_id res chain seq x y z
N MET A 1 33.63 7.37 46.41
CA MET A 1 33.55 7.93 45.04
C MET A 1 32.97 6.98 44.00
N GLN A 2 33.25 5.66 44.05
CA GLN A 2 32.78 4.68 43.05
C GLN A 2 31.24 4.58 42.90
N LYS A 3 30.49 4.66 44.01
CA LYS A 3 29.01 4.56 44.02
C LYS A 3 28.32 5.74 43.32
N ILE A 4 28.89 6.95 43.41
CA ILE A 4 28.36 8.16 42.75
C ILE A 4 28.55 8.07 41.24
N GLY A 5 29.66 7.46 40.78
CA GLY A 5 29.86 7.18 39.35
C GLY A 5 28.84 6.17 38.82
N LEU A 6 28.56 5.11 39.58
CA LEU A 6 27.57 4.10 39.21
C LEU A 6 26.15 4.68 39.09
N ILE A 7 25.74 5.53 40.03
CA ILE A 7 24.44 6.20 40.02
C ILE A 7 24.28 7.09 38.78
N LYS A 8 25.33 7.83 38.41
CA LYS A 8 25.30 8.68 37.20
C LYS A 8 25.14 7.87 35.92
N ILE A 9 25.75 6.69 35.84
CA ILE A 9 25.61 5.78 34.69
C ILE A 9 24.18 5.24 34.59
N VAL A 10 23.59 4.83 35.72
CA VAL A 10 22.21 4.34 35.75
C VAL A 10 21.22 5.42 35.34
N ILE A 11 21.41 6.65 35.81
CA ILE A 11 20.56 7.80 35.43
C ILE A 11 20.67 8.09 33.92
N LEU A 12 21.89 8.03 33.37
CA LEU A 12 22.12 8.23 31.93
C LEU A 12 21.38 7.17 31.09
N ILE A 13 21.44 5.90 31.51
CA ILE A 13 20.74 4.79 30.84
C ILE A 13 19.22 4.95 30.93
N LEU A 14 18.70 5.36 32.10
CA LEU A 14 17.27 5.61 32.25
C LEU A 14 16.78 6.78 31.40
N MET A 15 17.60 7.84 31.26
CA MET A 15 17.29 8.95 30.36
C MET A 15 17.27 8.52 28.89
N THR A 16 18.21 7.68 28.44
CA THR A 16 18.20 7.21 27.04
C THR A 16 17.04 6.26 26.74
N LEU A 17 16.62 5.45 27.72
CA LEU A 17 15.42 4.61 27.62
C LEU A 17 14.12 5.43 27.55
N SER A 18 14.10 6.67 28.04
CA SER A 18 12.93 7.55 27.98
C SER A 18 12.76 8.30 26.65
N ILE A 19 13.63 8.09 25.66
CA ILE A 19 13.53 8.74 24.34
C ILE A 19 12.58 7.91 23.46
N PRO A 20 11.33 8.37 23.20
CA PRO A 20 10.33 7.59 22.46
C PRO A 20 10.76 7.28 21.02
N LYS A 21 11.66 8.08 20.43
CA LYS A 21 12.24 7.80 19.10
C LYS A 21 13.03 6.49 19.04
N VAL A 22 13.57 6.00 20.16
CA VAL A 22 14.32 4.74 20.23
C VAL A 22 13.38 3.56 20.53
N LEU A 23 12.30 3.79 21.28
CA LEU A 23 11.32 2.77 21.65
C LEU A 23 10.30 2.45 20.54
N PHE A 24 9.98 3.42 19.69
CA PHE A 24 9.03 3.26 18.58
C PHE A 24 9.73 3.24 17.22
N ALA A 25 10.75 2.39 17.06
CA ALA A 25 11.30 2.11 15.74
C ALA A 25 10.22 1.41 14.89
N GLN A 26 9.40 2.20 14.18
CA GLN A 26 8.57 1.71 13.09
C GLN A 26 9.49 1.51 11.89
N CYS A 27 9.83 0.26 11.59
CA CYS A 27 10.53 -0.06 10.36
C CYS A 27 9.56 0.20 9.19
N PRO A 28 10.01 0.86 8.10
CA PRO A 28 9.25 0.89 6.87
C PRO A 28 8.92 -0.54 6.46
N GLN A 29 7.64 -0.83 6.24
CA GLN A 29 7.18 -2.13 5.77
C GLN A 29 6.33 -1.87 4.55
N ASN A 30 6.63 -2.60 3.47
CA ASN A 30 5.84 -2.53 2.26
C ASN A 30 4.57 -3.39 2.41
N ASN A 31 3.69 -2.97 3.32
CA ASN A 31 2.46 -3.67 3.65
C ASN A 31 1.32 -3.15 2.77
N PHE A 32 1.47 -3.32 1.45
CA PHE A 32 0.38 -3.15 0.49
C PHE A 32 -0.18 -4.51 0.14
N VAL A 33 -1.50 -4.57 0.07
CA VAL A 33 -2.24 -5.77 -0.33
C VAL A 33 -3.23 -5.38 -1.40
N VAL A 34 -3.56 -6.34 -2.28
CA VAL A 34 -4.74 -6.19 -3.12
C VAL A 34 -5.95 -6.43 -2.21
N ASP A 35 -6.70 -5.37 -1.95
CA ASP A 35 -7.87 -5.38 -1.07
C ASP A 35 -9.13 -5.79 -1.87
N GLY A 36 -9.11 -5.58 -3.18
CA GLY A 36 -10.16 -6.07 -4.06
C GLY A 36 -10.01 -5.62 -5.50
N PHE A 37 -11.05 -5.95 -6.26
CA PHE A 37 -11.21 -5.57 -7.66
C PHE A 37 -12.59 -4.98 -7.87
N GLN A 38 -12.71 -4.08 -8.83
CA GLN A 38 -13.99 -3.49 -9.19
C GLN A 38 -14.09 -3.34 -10.70
N LEU A 39 -15.14 -3.91 -11.29
CA LEU A 39 -15.47 -3.67 -12.68
C LEU A 39 -16.35 -2.43 -12.78
N ARG A 40 -15.99 -1.50 -13.66
CA ARG A 40 -16.67 -0.22 -13.86
C ARG A 40 -17.06 -0.01 -15.31
N ASP A 41 -18.16 0.70 -15.52
CA ASP A 41 -18.62 1.13 -16.83
C ASP A 41 -17.70 2.20 -17.44
N ALA A 42 -17.96 2.57 -18.69
CA ALA A 42 -17.22 3.62 -19.40
C ALA A 42 -17.30 5.01 -18.74
N ASN A 43 -18.21 5.21 -17.79
CA ASN A 43 -18.35 6.45 -17.03
C ASN A 43 -17.64 6.38 -15.66
N GLY A 44 -16.99 5.25 -15.35
CA GLY A 44 -16.30 5.00 -14.09
C GLY A 44 -17.22 4.61 -12.93
N ASN A 45 -18.48 4.27 -13.18
CA ASN A 45 -19.40 3.77 -12.17
C ASN A 45 -19.26 2.25 -12.02
N PRO A 46 -19.37 1.67 -10.82
CA PRO A 46 -19.39 0.21 -10.66
C PRO A 46 -20.58 -0.39 -11.42
N PHE A 47 -20.35 -1.52 -12.11
CA PHE A 47 -21.47 -2.29 -12.66
C PHE A 47 -22.40 -2.77 -11.55
N THR A 48 -23.70 -2.68 -11.81
CA THR A 48 -24.76 -3.08 -10.90
C THR A 48 -25.60 -4.20 -11.49
N VAL A 49 -26.26 -4.96 -10.63
CA VAL A 49 -27.21 -6.02 -11.06
C VAL A 49 -28.48 -5.46 -11.70
N THR A 50 -28.67 -4.13 -11.67
CA THR A 50 -29.80 -3.43 -12.27
C THR A 50 -29.45 -2.80 -13.61
N ASP A 51 -28.19 -2.89 -14.04
CA ASP A 51 -27.79 -2.39 -15.36
C ASP A 51 -28.39 -3.32 -16.43
N GLU A 52 -29.09 -2.74 -17.40
CA GLU A 52 -29.75 -3.46 -18.47
C GLU A 52 -28.79 -3.62 -19.65
N TYR A 53 -28.17 -4.80 -19.77
CA TYR A 53 -27.37 -5.21 -20.92
C TYR A 53 -27.96 -6.46 -21.56
N GLU A 54 -27.90 -6.52 -22.88
CA GLU A 54 -28.30 -7.71 -23.63
C GLU A 54 -27.19 -8.77 -23.63
N LEU A 55 -27.56 -10.04 -23.72
CA LEU A 55 -26.57 -11.11 -23.80
C LEU A 55 -25.73 -11.01 -25.08
N GLY A 56 -24.42 -10.93 -24.90
CA GLY A 56 -23.46 -10.76 -26.00
C GLY A 56 -23.27 -9.31 -26.44
N GLU A 57 -23.89 -8.35 -25.75
CA GLU A 57 -23.60 -6.93 -25.95
C GLU A 57 -22.14 -6.64 -25.58
N GLU A 58 -21.42 -6.02 -26.51
CA GLU A 58 -20.07 -5.51 -26.25
C GLU A 58 -20.16 -4.22 -25.46
N ILE A 59 -19.61 -4.23 -24.26
CA ILE A 59 -19.59 -3.08 -23.36
C ILE A 59 -18.16 -2.61 -23.13
N ASN A 60 -17.99 -1.29 -23.11
CA ASN A 60 -16.73 -0.68 -22.69
C ASN A 60 -16.73 -0.57 -21.15
N GLY A 61 -15.65 -1.02 -20.54
CA GLY A 61 -15.49 -0.96 -19.10
C GLY A 61 -14.03 -0.99 -18.69
N GLU A 62 -13.83 -0.79 -17.39
CA GLU A 62 -12.52 -0.73 -16.76
C GLU A 62 -12.47 -1.72 -15.60
N LEU A 63 -11.37 -2.46 -15.50
CA LEU A 63 -11.08 -3.27 -14.32
C LEU A 63 -10.15 -2.49 -13.40
N TRP A 64 -10.64 -2.16 -12.21
CA TRP A 64 -9.88 -1.47 -11.18
C TRP A 64 -9.35 -2.46 -10.16
N THR A 65 -8.08 -2.32 -9.80
CA THR A 65 -7.48 -3.02 -8.66
C THR A 65 -7.37 -2.05 -7.50
N ILE A 66 -7.93 -2.42 -6.36
CA ILE A 66 -7.93 -1.60 -5.15
C ILE A 66 -6.79 -2.09 -4.26
N LEU A 67 -5.84 -1.20 -3.99
CA LEU A 67 -4.72 -1.49 -3.11
C LEU A 67 -5.00 -0.92 -1.73
N GLY A 68 -4.99 -1.80 -0.73
CA GLY A 68 -5.10 -1.47 0.68
C GLY A 68 -3.75 -1.51 1.39
N GLY A 69 -3.75 -1.18 2.68
CA GLY A 69 -2.56 -1.24 3.54
C GLY A 69 -2.16 0.10 4.14
N SER A 70 -0.93 0.18 4.64
CA SER A 70 -0.41 1.40 5.30
C SER A 70 0.37 2.27 4.31
N SER A 71 -0.26 3.35 3.84
CA SER A 71 0.41 4.38 3.03
C SER A 71 1.48 5.16 3.82
N THR A 72 1.46 5.09 5.15
CA THR A 72 2.35 5.86 6.03
C THR A 72 3.76 5.25 6.16
N ASN A 73 3.90 3.93 5.90
CA ASN A 73 5.15 3.18 6.08
C ASN A 73 5.66 2.48 4.81
N GLY A 74 4.95 2.64 3.68
CA GLY A 74 5.33 2.07 2.39
C GLY A 74 6.52 2.81 1.78
N TYR A 75 7.57 2.07 1.43
CA TYR A 75 8.77 2.63 0.77
C TYR A 75 8.83 2.32 -0.73
N ASN A 76 8.02 1.38 -1.23
CA ASN A 76 7.97 1.12 -2.67
C ASN A 76 7.05 2.11 -3.36
N LEU A 77 7.61 2.80 -4.35
CA LEU A 77 6.94 3.83 -5.13
C LEU A 77 6.20 3.27 -6.36
N ARG A 78 6.35 1.98 -6.64
CA ARG A 78 5.89 1.33 -7.87
C ARG A 78 5.44 -0.10 -7.58
N PHE A 79 4.37 -0.53 -8.23
CA PHE A 79 3.99 -1.94 -8.34
C PHE A 79 4.09 -2.39 -9.79
N PHE A 80 4.35 -3.69 -9.98
CA PHE A 80 4.42 -4.32 -11.28
C PHE A 80 3.33 -5.37 -11.40
N PHE A 81 2.79 -5.58 -12.59
CA PHE A 81 1.71 -6.53 -12.84
C PHE A 81 1.69 -6.98 -14.30
N ASP A 82 1.13 -8.15 -14.52
CA ASP A 82 0.89 -8.72 -15.85
C ASP A 82 -0.62 -8.77 -16.11
N ILE A 83 -1.02 -8.60 -17.37
CA ILE A 83 -2.42 -8.69 -17.79
C ILE A 83 -2.59 -9.98 -18.58
N VAL A 84 -3.36 -10.92 -18.01
CA VAL A 84 -3.71 -12.20 -18.64
C VAL A 84 -5.22 -12.26 -18.87
N ILE A 85 -5.65 -12.51 -20.10
CA ILE A 85 -7.07 -12.64 -20.48
C ILE A 85 -7.25 -13.97 -21.21
N ASN A 86 -8.16 -14.82 -20.71
CA ASN A 86 -8.42 -16.16 -21.26
C ASN A 86 -7.14 -16.99 -21.45
N ASP A 87 -6.31 -17.05 -20.41
CA ASP A 87 -5.00 -17.74 -20.39
C ASP A 87 -3.95 -17.20 -21.38
N VAL A 88 -4.22 -16.09 -22.06
CA VAL A 88 -3.28 -15.41 -22.96
C VAL A 88 -2.71 -14.19 -22.27
N LEU A 89 -1.37 -14.09 -22.23
CA LEU A 89 -0.66 -12.91 -21.76
C LEU A 89 -0.86 -11.78 -22.78
N ILE A 90 -1.57 -10.73 -22.38
CA ILE A 90 -1.88 -9.57 -23.22
C ILE A 90 -0.85 -8.47 -23.04
N ALA A 91 -0.39 -8.26 -21.80
CA ALA A 91 0.66 -7.32 -21.46
C ALA A 91 1.50 -7.85 -20.29
N ASP A 92 2.81 -7.67 -20.37
CA ASP A 92 3.81 -8.17 -19.43
C ASP A 92 4.57 -6.99 -18.81
N GLU A 93 5.04 -7.15 -17.57
CA GLU A 93 5.87 -6.17 -16.84
C GLU A 93 5.27 -4.76 -16.79
N GLN A 94 3.93 -4.65 -16.78
CA GLN A 94 3.27 -3.35 -16.61
C GLN A 94 3.59 -2.80 -15.22
N TYR A 95 3.60 -1.48 -15.09
CA TYR A 95 3.89 -0.86 -13.81
C TYR A 95 3.08 0.41 -13.60
N GLU A 96 2.79 0.68 -12.33
CA GLU A 96 2.12 1.90 -11.91
C GLU A 96 2.74 2.45 -10.62
N CYS A 97 2.69 3.77 -10.48
CA CYS A 97 3.23 4.46 -9.31
C CYS A 97 2.17 4.54 -8.22
N LEU A 98 2.50 4.08 -7.00
CA LEU A 98 1.58 4.15 -5.85
C LEU A 98 1.43 5.57 -5.31
N PHE A 99 2.45 6.42 -5.51
CA PHE A 99 2.50 7.79 -5.01
C PHE A 99 3.17 8.70 -6.05
N SER A 100 2.69 9.93 -6.18
CA SER A 100 3.33 10.96 -7.02
C SER A 100 4.61 11.55 -6.43
N GLY A 101 5.01 11.12 -5.22
CA GLY A 101 6.17 11.64 -4.49
C GLY A 101 5.93 12.99 -3.82
N VAL A 102 4.70 13.52 -3.84
CA VAL A 102 4.31 14.73 -3.12
C VAL A 102 3.66 14.32 -1.80
N GLN A 103 4.30 14.63 -0.66
CA GLN A 103 3.66 14.49 0.65
C GLN A 103 2.38 15.33 0.67
N ALA A 104 1.27 14.73 1.11
CA ALA A 104 0.04 15.44 1.44
C ALA A 104 0.22 16.28 2.72
#